data_AF-A0A2V7IAS0-F1
#
_entry.id   AF-A0A2V7IAS0-F1
#
_cell.length_a   1.000
_cell.length_b   1.000
_cell.length_c   1.000
_cell.angle_alpha   90.00
_cell.angle_beta   90.00
_cell.angle_gamma   90.00
#
_symmetry.space_group_name_H-M   'P 1'
#
loop_
_entity.id
_entity.type
_entity.pdbx_description
1 polymer ?
#
loop_
_entity_poly.entity_id
_entity_poly.type
_entity_poly.pdbx_seq_one_letter_code
_entity_poly.pdbx_strand_id
1 'polypeptide(L)' 'MKLRVFNGFVEYREDDHVAVIPVYPLIGQVMVHVLDATPIIWKEPYSSEPIEEQRRKKILERIIEALRFRGCRVELVKGT' A
#
# COMPACT_ATOMS: atom_id res chain seq x y z
N MET A 1 -2.11 25.36 -11.86
CA MET A 1 -2.03 24.37 -10.76
C MET A 1 -1.06 23.28 -11.17
N LYS A 2 0.19 23.28 -10.68
CA LYS A 2 1.15 22.20 -10.97
C LYS A 2 0.81 21.01 -10.08
N LEU A 3 0.05 20.06 -10.62
CA LEU A 3 -0.22 18.77 -9.99
C LEU A 3 1.12 18.03 -9.82
N ARG A 4 1.63 17.99 -8.58
CA ARG A 4 2.70 17.07 -8.23
C ARG A 4 2.07 15.69 -8.20
N VAL A 5 2.44 14.84 -9.16
CA VAL A 5 2.07 13.42 -9.16
C VAL A 5 2.54 12.85 -7.84
N PHE A 6 1.61 12.47 -7.00
CA PHE A 6 1.90 11.96 -5.68
C PHE A 6 2.33 10.50 -5.88
N ASN A 7 3.61 10.25 -6.19
CA ASN A 7 4.14 8.89 -6.20
C ASN A 7 4.29 8.44 -4.74
N GLY A 8 3.19 7.97 -4.16
CA GLY A 8 3.11 7.62 -2.75
C GLY A 8 3.55 6.20 -2.48
N PHE A 9 4.09 5.97 -1.29
CA PHE A 9 4.18 4.65 -0.70
C PHE A 9 3.66 4.73 0.73
N VAL A 10 3.08 3.63 1.20
CA VAL A 10 2.76 3.43 2.61
C VAL A 10 3.82 2.51 3.19
N GLU A 11 4.43 2.94 4.29
CA GLU A 11 5.26 2.06 5.09
C GLU A 11 4.37 1.33 6.08
N TYR A 12 4.38 0.00 5.99
CA TYR A 12 3.75 -0.87 6.96
C TYR A 12 4.83 -1.39 7.90
N ARG A 13 4.67 -1.16 9.21
CA ARG A 13 5.56 -1.71 10.23
C ARG A 13 4.81 -2.76 11.04
N GLU A 14 5.44 -3.92 11.18
CA GLU A 14 4.98 -5.01 12.04
C GLU A 14 6.20 -5.57 12.73
N ASP A 15 6.22 -5.49 14.06
CA ASP A 15 7.39 -5.85 14.88
C ASP A 15 8.67 -5.16 14.38
N ASP A 16 9.70 -5.93 14.03
CA ASP A 16 10.98 -5.44 13.50
C ASP A 16 10.99 -5.30 11.97
N HIS A 17 9.89 -5.65 11.29
CA HIS A 17 9.77 -5.62 9.84
C HIS A 17 9.15 -4.32 9.34
N VAL A 18 9.68 -3.80 8.22
CA VAL A 18 9.09 -2.66 7.50
C VAL A 18 8.86 -3.06 6.05
N ALA A 19 7.62 -3.03 5.57
CA ALA A 19 7.29 -3.20 4.16
C ALA A 19 6.97 -1.85 3.51
N VAL A 20 7.31 -1.72 2.23
CA VAL A 20 6.90 -0.58 1.39
C VAL A 20 5.84 -1.06 0.43
N ILE A 21 4.67 -0.40 0.48
CA ILE A 21 3.55 -0.72 -0.39
C ILE A 21 3.30 0.49 -1.29
N PRO A 22 3.49 0.38 -2.62
CA PRO A 22 3.17 1.47 -3.53
C PRO A 22 1.67 1.74 -3.50
N VAL A 23 1.32 3.02 -3.51
CA VAL A 23 -0.07 3.48 -3.58
C VAL A 23 -0.19 4.50 -4.70
N TYR A 24 -1.23 4.36 -5.51
CA TYR A 24 -1.40 5.18 -6.70
C TYR A 24 -2.55 6.16 -6.48
N PRO A 25 -2.27 7.45 -6.23
CA PRO A 25 -3.32 8.44 -6.11
C PRO A 25 -3.83 8.83 -7.49
N LEU A 26 -5.15 8.97 -7.58
CA LEU A 26 -5.82 9.50 -8.74
C LEU A 26 -5.72 11.02 -8.74
N ILE A 27 -4.98 11.55 -9.70
CA ILE A 27 -4.81 12.99 -9.90
C ILE A 27 -6.19 13.66 -10.06
N GLY A 28 -6.49 14.60 -9.16
CA GLY A 28 -7.75 15.37 -9.18
C GLY A 28 -8.87 14.78 -8.32
N GLN A 29 -8.66 13.63 -7.70
CA GLN A 29 -9.59 13.02 -6.74
C GLN A 29 -8.87 12.71 -5.43
N VAL A 30 -9.57 12.81 -4.28
CA VAL A 30 -9.04 12.32 -2.98
C VAL A 30 -9.17 10.81 -2.93
N MET A 31 -8.63 10.12 -3.94
CA MET A 31 -8.77 8.68 -4.15
C MET A 31 -7.40 8.04 -4.34
N VAL A 32 -7.20 6.90 -3.67
CA VAL A 32 -5.98 6.09 -3.72
C VAL A 32 -6.34 4.69 -4.20
N HIS A 33 -5.65 4.24 -5.24
CA HIS A 33 -5.73 2.86 -5.72
C HIS A 33 -4.66 2.03 -5.03
N VAL A 34 -5.10 0.91 -4.46
CA VAL A 34 -4.25 -0.17 -4.00
C VAL A 34 -4.53 -1.35 -4.93
N LEU A 35 -3.50 -1.87 -5.61
CA LEU A 35 -3.68 -3.01 -6.49
C LEU A 35 -3.66 -4.30 -5.67
N ASP A 36 -4.57 -5.23 -5.93
CA ASP A 36 -4.60 -6.52 -5.22
C ASP A 36 -3.35 -7.36 -5.50
N ALA A 37 -2.63 -7.09 -6.59
CA ALA A 37 -1.40 -7.71 -7.05
C ALA A 37 -0.15 -6.90 -6.66
N THR A 38 -0.31 -5.85 -5.85
CA THR A 38 0.80 -5.01 -5.39
C THR A 38 1.92 -5.86 -4.77
N PRO A 39 3.16 -5.81 -5.27
CA PRO A 39 4.27 -6.52 -4.64
C PRO A 39 4.53 -5.88 -3.27
N ILE A 40 4.55 -6.72 -2.24
CA ILE A 40 4.91 -6.33 -0.88
C ILE A 40 6.20 -7.07 -0.56
N ILE A 41 7.25 -6.30 -0.26
CA ILE A 41 8.58 -6.82 0.05
C ILE A 41 9.02 -6.12 1.33
N TRP A 42 9.58 -6.90 2.26
CA TRP A 42 10.21 -6.34 3.44
C TRP A 42 11.46 -5.56 3.05
N LYS A 43 11.75 -4.49 3.79
CA LYS A 43 13.05 -3.82 3.71
C LYS A 43 14.12 -4.71 4.32
N GLU A 44 15.36 -4.41 3.95
CA GLU A 44 16.56 -4.94 4.62
C GLU A 44 16.43 -4.81 6.15
N PRO A 45 16.87 -5.83 6.91
CA PRO A 45 17.62 -7.02 6.49
C PRO A 45 16.74 -8.21 6.04
N TYR A 46 15.41 -8.04 5.99
CA TYR A 46 14.45 -9.12 5.80
C TYR A 46 13.94 -9.26 4.36
N SER A 47 14.61 -8.63 3.39
CA SER A 47 14.15 -8.53 1.99
C SER A 47 13.99 -9.88 1.29
N SER A 48 14.71 -10.90 1.75
CA SER A 48 14.61 -12.29 1.28
C SER A 48 13.51 -13.10 1.95
N GLU A 49 12.91 -12.61 3.04
CA GLU A 49 11.87 -13.36 3.75
C GLU A 49 10.56 -13.34 2.95
N PRO A 50 9.95 -14.51 2.70
CA PRO A 50 8.71 -14.57 1.94
C PRO A 50 7.54 -14.00 2.75
N ILE A 51 6.72 -13.19 2.11
CA ILE A 51 5.43 -12.76 2.65
C ILE A 51 4.36 -13.72 2.12
N GLU A 52 3.88 -14.60 2.99
CA GLU A 52 2.78 -15.52 2.66
C GLU A 52 1.52 -14.76 2.19
N GLU A 53 0.74 -15.40 1.33
CA GLU A 53 -0.45 -14.78 0.73
C GLU A 53 -1.48 -14.31 1.79
N GLN A 54 -1.68 -15.10 2.85
CA GLN A 54 -2.57 -14.71 3.95
C GLN A 54 -2.07 -13.44 4.66
N ARG A 55 -0.76 -13.37 4.94
CA ARG A 55 -0.15 -12.19 5.56
C ARG A 55 -0.24 -10.98 4.64
N ARG A 56 0.03 -11.17 3.34
CA ARG A 56 -0.10 -10.14 2.32
C ARG A 56 -1.50 -9.53 2.29
N LYS A 57 -2.56 -10.36 2.32
CA LYS A 57 -3.96 -9.88 2.40
C LYS A 57 -4.19 -9.02 3.63
N LYS A 58 -3.74 -9.48 4.81
CA LYS A 58 -3.85 -8.73 6.07
C LYS A 58 -3.12 -7.38 6.03
N ILE A 59 -1.93 -7.31 5.43
CA ILE A 59 -1.19 -6.06 5.25
C ILE A 59 -2.00 -5.08 4.39
N LEU A 60 -2.54 -5.55 3.26
CA LEU A 60 -3.36 -4.72 2.37
C LEU A 60 -4.61 -4.19 3.08
N GLU A 61 -5.34 -5.05 3.81
CA GLU A 61 -6.52 -4.66 4.59
C GLU A 61 -6.19 -3.55 5.60
N ARG A 62 -5.11 -3.73 6.39
CA ARG A 62 -4.67 -2.73 7.37
C ARG A 62 -4.29 -1.39 6.73
N ILE A 63 -3.64 -1.41 5.56
CA ILE A 63 -3.29 -0.19 4.84
C ILE A 63 -4.55 0.52 4.33
N ILE A 64 -5.50 -0.22 3.78
CA ILE A 64 -6.78 0.32 3.31
C ILE A 64 -7.54 0.97 4.47
N GLU A 65 -7.60 0.31 5.62
CA GLU A 65 -8.21 0.86 6.84
C GLU A 65 -7.51 2.14 7.30
N ALA A 66 -6.18 2.14 7.36
CA ALA A 66 -5.39 3.31 7.78
C ALA A 66 -5.59 4.50 6.83
N LEU A 67 -5.64 4.26 5.52
CA LEU A 67 -5.91 5.29 4.52
C LEU A 67 -7.34 5.84 4.64
N ARG A 68 -8.34 4.97 4.85
CA ARG A 68 -9.73 5.38 5.10
C ARG A 68 -9.87 6.19 6.38
N PHE A 69 -9.19 5.79 7.46
CA PHE A 69 -9.17 6.54 8.72
C PHE A 69 -8.61 7.96 8.54
N ARG A 70 -7.61 8.14 7.66
CA ARG A 70 -7.09 9.46 7.29
C ARG A 70 -7.99 10.26 6.33
N GLY A 71 -9.16 9.74 5.99
CA GLY A 71 -10.14 10.41 5.11
C GLY A 71 -9.87 10.22 3.61
N CYS A 72 -8.95 9.34 3.23
CA CYS A 72 -8.75 9.00 1.82
C CYS A 72 -9.87 8.06 1.33
N ARG A 73 -10.43 8.30 0.15
CA ARG A 73 -11.20 7.25 -0.54
C ARG A 73 -10.21 6.23 -1.09
N VAL A 74 -10.48 4.95 -0.86
CA VAL A 74 -9.58 3.86 -1.28
C VAL A 74 -10.36 2.86 -2.09
N GLU A 75 -9.86 2.56 -3.29
CA GLU A 75 -10.38 1.50 -4.15
C GLU A 75 -9.34 0.38 -4.25
N LEU A 76 -9.79 -0.85 -3.99
CA LEU A 76 -9.00 -2.06 -4.23
C LEU A 76 -9.25 -2.49 -5.67
N VAL A 77 -8.25 -2.31 -6.53
CA VAL A 77 -8.34 -2.69 -7.94
C VAL A 77 -7.78 -4.10 -8.08
N LYS A 78 -8.60 -5.04 -8.56
CA LYS A 78 -8.12 -6.39 -8.92
C LYS A 78 -7.23 -6.27 -10.15
N GLY A 79 -5.99 -6.76 -10.07
CA GLY A 79 -5.13 -6.85 -11.24
C GLY A 79 -5.74 -7.80 -12.26
N THR A 80 -5.88 -7.36 -13.51
CA THR A 80 -6.23 -8.22 -14.65
C THR A 80 -5.05 -9.07 -15.09
#